data_AF-A0A1F4BNT0-F1
#
_entry.id   AF-A0A1F4BNT0-F1
#
_cell.length_a   1.000
_cell.length_b   1.000
_cell.length_c   1.000
_cell.angle_alpha   90.00
_cell.angle_beta   90.00
_cell.angle_gamma   90.00
#
_symmetry.space_group_name_H-M   'P 1'
#
loop_
_entity.id
_entity.type
_entity.pdbx_description
1 polymer ?
#
loop_
_entity_poly.entity_id
_entity_poly.type
_entity_poly.pdbx_seq_one_letter_code
_entity_poly.pdbx_strand_id
1 'polypeptide(L)'
;MKTTAAARFANFVRLACAVTALVWTCLSAPAAASAAPAGDAGSLAFLEGALGKYPREIGLWDHALLHQRLSALLGKRFPFFRSNMWNTTVLSRQGHLIYVTGTRVPLGSDGAIFVADLKREAVWVWVMISGRLFEHREQPAQPELPAEVALFIDNWRARSRSASAPGLSYQ
;
A
#
# COMPACT_ATOMS: atom_id res chain seq x y z
N MET A 1 -62.57 11.10 24.30
CA MET A 1 -62.75 9.72 23.75
C MET A 1 -61.52 8.93 24.17
N LYS A 2 -61.60 8.19 25.30
CA LYS A 2 -61.79 6.72 25.37
C LYS A 2 -60.76 5.92 24.54
N THR A 3 -59.98 4.91 24.96
CA THR A 3 -59.64 4.17 26.19
C THR A 3 -58.52 3.19 25.73
N THR A 4 -57.29 3.21 26.27
CA THR A 4 -56.64 2.19 27.14
C THR A 4 -56.29 0.82 26.52
N ALA A 5 -55.00 0.43 26.62
CA ALA A 5 -54.45 -0.86 27.08
C ALA A 5 -52.92 -0.86 26.77
N ALA A 6 -51.92 -0.87 27.66
CA ALA A 6 -51.70 -1.31 29.05
C ALA A 6 -51.70 -2.83 29.30
N ALA A 7 -50.49 -3.42 29.29
CA ALA A 7 -50.06 -4.63 30.01
C ALA A 7 -48.51 -4.55 30.10
N ARG A 8 -47.78 -4.37 31.20
CA ARG A 8 -47.87 -4.61 32.66
C ARG A 8 -47.59 -6.05 33.13
N PHE A 9 -46.53 -6.15 33.95
CA PHE A 9 -46.25 -7.13 35.02
C PHE A 9 -45.75 -8.53 34.59
N ALA A 10 -44.82 -9.22 35.28
CA ALA A 10 -44.09 -8.99 36.53
C ALA A 10 -42.92 -10.00 36.66
N ASN A 11 -41.97 -9.67 37.55
CA ASN A 11 -41.35 -10.54 38.56
C ASN A 11 -40.77 -11.92 38.19
N PHE A 12 -39.51 -12.18 38.56
CA PHE A 12 -39.24 -12.71 39.90
C PHE A 12 -37.78 -12.55 40.34
N VAL A 13 -37.65 -12.03 41.56
CA VAL A 13 -36.44 -11.88 42.36
C VAL A 13 -36.17 -13.17 43.15
N ARG A 14 -34.89 -13.50 43.39
CA ARG A 14 -34.27 -14.19 44.57
C ARG A 14 -33.05 -14.98 44.05
N LEU A 15 -31.79 -14.64 44.33
CA LEU A 15 -31.04 -14.46 45.58
C LEU A 15 -30.99 -15.71 46.49
N ALA A 16 -29.74 -16.13 46.77
CA ALA A 16 -29.21 -16.95 47.86
C ALA A 16 -28.94 -18.46 47.63
N CYS A 17 -27.64 -18.82 47.65
CA CYS A 17 -26.98 -19.89 48.43
C CYS A 17 -25.61 -20.20 47.77
N ALA A 18 -24.49 -19.64 48.23
CA ALA A 18 -23.66 -20.09 49.35
C ALA A 18 -22.86 -21.38 49.09
N VAL A 19 -21.57 -21.19 48.79
CA VAL A 19 -20.37 -21.86 49.35
C VAL A 19 -20.30 -23.39 49.35
N THR A 20 -19.39 -23.95 48.54
CA THR A 20 -18.40 -24.94 49.02
C THR A 20 -17.18 -24.98 48.12
N ALA A 21 -16.01 -24.88 48.74
CA ALA A 21 -14.69 -24.88 48.12
C ALA A 21 -14.30 -26.25 47.56
N LEU A 22 -13.60 -26.27 46.43
CA LEU A 22 -12.61 -27.30 46.15
C LEU A 22 -11.36 -26.64 45.55
N VAL A 23 -10.27 -26.77 46.30
CA VAL A 23 -8.91 -26.43 45.92
C VAL A 23 -8.49 -27.31 44.76
N TRP A 24 -8.20 -26.72 43.61
CA TRP A 24 -7.24 -27.26 42.67
C TRP A 24 -6.27 -26.18 42.22
N THR A 25 -5.10 -26.26 42.84
CA THR A 25 -3.87 -25.60 42.47
C THR A 25 -3.42 -26.12 41.11
N CYS A 26 -3.71 -25.38 40.03
CA CYS A 26 -2.89 -25.42 38.83
C CYS A 26 -2.09 -24.11 38.78
N LEU A 27 -0.94 -24.14 39.45
CA LEU A 27 0.14 -23.18 39.23
C LEU A 27 0.72 -23.47 37.84
N SER A 28 0.02 -23.05 36.79
CA SER A 28 0.56 -23.04 35.43
C SER A 28 1.37 -21.76 35.26
N ALA A 29 2.67 -21.87 35.48
CA ALA A 29 3.62 -20.86 35.03
C ALA A 29 3.47 -20.72 33.50
N PRO A 30 3.13 -19.53 32.95
CA PRO A 30 3.32 -19.32 31.54
C PRO A 30 4.83 -19.41 31.29
N ALA A 31 5.25 -20.49 30.63
CA ALA A 31 6.53 -20.54 29.98
C ALA A 31 6.64 -19.24 29.18
N ALA A 32 7.57 -18.38 29.58
CA ALA A 32 8.02 -17.27 28.77
C ALA A 32 8.56 -17.92 27.50
N ALA A 33 7.68 -18.07 26.51
CA ALA A 33 8.08 -18.25 25.14
C ALA A 33 8.99 -17.06 24.86
N SER A 34 10.30 -17.33 24.80
CA SER A 34 11.23 -16.43 24.14
C SER A 34 10.64 -16.19 22.76
N ALA A 35 9.91 -15.07 22.64
CA ALA A 35 9.56 -14.51 21.35
C ALA A 35 10.90 -14.27 20.68
N ALA A 36 11.25 -15.15 19.74
CA ALA A 36 12.24 -14.83 18.74
C ALA A 36 11.91 -13.43 18.21
N PRO A 37 12.90 -12.54 18.03
CA PRO A 37 12.62 -11.23 17.46
C PRO A 37 11.82 -11.48 16.19
N ALA A 38 10.61 -10.93 16.14
CA ALA A 38 9.80 -10.94 14.95
C ALA A 38 10.64 -10.22 13.89
N GLY A 39 11.38 -10.98 13.07
CA GLY A 39 12.02 -10.42 11.89
C GLY A 39 10.94 -9.69 11.12
N ASP A 40 11.13 -8.39 10.93
CA ASP A 40 10.16 -7.44 10.39
C ASP A 40 9.38 -8.02 9.20
N ALA A 41 8.21 -8.61 9.48
CA ALA A 41 7.38 -9.27 8.48
C ALA A 41 6.72 -8.30 7.47
N GLY A 42 7.19 -7.05 7.43
CA GLY A 42 6.76 -6.00 6.52
C GLY A 42 7.84 -4.99 6.15
N SER A 43 9.10 -5.18 6.57
CA SER A 43 10.15 -4.18 6.29
C SER A 43 10.54 -4.13 4.82
N LEU A 44 10.79 -2.92 4.34
CA LEU A 44 11.30 -2.59 3.02
C LEU A 44 12.84 -2.58 2.95
N ALA A 45 13.54 -2.92 4.04
CA ALA A 45 15.01 -2.92 4.09
C ALA A 45 15.66 -3.81 3.01
N PHE A 46 14.99 -4.88 2.58
CA PHE A 46 15.49 -5.75 1.50
C PHE A 46 15.70 -5.01 0.17
N LEU A 47 15.05 -3.86 -0.03
CA LEU A 47 15.23 -3.01 -1.22
C LEU A 47 16.64 -2.44 -1.33
N GLU A 48 17.39 -2.33 -0.24
CA GLU A 48 18.78 -1.86 -0.27
C GLU A 48 19.67 -2.80 -1.09
N GLY A 49 19.44 -4.13 -1.01
CA GLY A 49 20.16 -5.13 -1.81
C GLY A 49 19.77 -5.15 -3.30
N ALA A 50 18.72 -4.41 -3.67
CA ALA A 50 18.20 -4.30 -5.03
C ALA A 50 18.64 -3.02 -5.76
N LEU A 51 19.34 -2.11 -5.07
CA LEU A 51 19.83 -0.85 -5.66
C LEU A 51 20.73 -1.11 -6.87
N GLY A 52 20.56 -0.28 -7.91
CA GLY A 52 21.31 -0.38 -9.16
C GLY A 52 20.89 -1.52 -10.09
N LYS A 53 19.86 -2.30 -9.74
CA LYS A 53 19.34 -3.40 -10.56
C LYS A 53 18.02 -3.03 -11.21
N TYR A 54 17.72 -3.64 -12.36
CA TYR A 54 16.41 -3.49 -12.99
C TYR A 54 15.36 -4.32 -12.26
N PRO A 55 14.19 -3.74 -11.86
CA PRO A 55 13.15 -4.47 -11.14
C PRO A 55 12.72 -5.78 -11.80
N ARG A 56 12.71 -5.81 -13.14
CA ARG A 56 12.29 -6.97 -13.92
C ARG A 56 13.29 -8.13 -13.82
N GLU A 57 14.59 -7.83 -13.84
CA GLU A 57 15.65 -8.85 -13.80
C GLU A 57 15.70 -9.57 -12.45
N ILE A 58 15.39 -8.83 -11.38
CA ILE A 58 15.36 -9.37 -10.01
C ILE A 58 13.97 -9.85 -9.57
N GLY A 59 12.95 -9.78 -10.44
CA GLY A 59 11.58 -10.17 -10.11
C GLY A 59 10.97 -9.34 -8.96
N LEU A 60 11.32 -8.06 -8.84
CA LEU A 60 10.97 -7.23 -7.68
C LEU A 60 9.46 -7.18 -7.41
N TRP A 61 8.65 -7.09 -8.46
CA TRP A 61 7.19 -7.01 -8.37
C TRP A 61 6.51 -8.34 -8.03
N ASP A 62 7.26 -9.43 -8.08
CA ASP A 62 6.83 -10.78 -7.70
C ASP A 62 7.34 -11.15 -6.29
N HIS A 63 8.18 -10.31 -5.67
CA HIS A 63 8.57 -10.48 -4.27
C HIS A 63 7.34 -10.46 -3.36
N ALA A 64 7.14 -11.50 -2.55
CA ALA A 64 5.89 -11.74 -1.81
C ALA A 64 5.38 -10.52 -1.02
N LEU A 65 6.26 -9.87 -0.25
CA LEU A 65 5.90 -8.69 0.55
C LEU A 65 5.45 -7.52 -0.30
N LEU A 66 6.17 -7.21 -1.39
CA LEU A 66 5.81 -6.10 -2.26
C LEU A 66 4.57 -6.42 -3.08
N HIS A 67 4.46 -7.65 -3.58
CA HIS A 67 3.31 -8.09 -4.35
C HIS A 67 2.03 -7.94 -3.53
N GLN A 68 2.03 -8.39 -2.28
CA GLN A 68 0.90 -8.24 -1.37
C GLN A 68 0.57 -6.78 -1.11
N ARG A 69 1.57 -5.95 -0.73
CA ARG A 69 1.37 -4.52 -0.44
C ARG A 69 0.83 -3.76 -1.64
N LEU A 70 1.45 -3.94 -2.80
CA LEU A 70 1.05 -3.28 -4.05
C LEU A 70 -0.32 -3.74 -4.53
N SER A 71 -0.64 -5.03 -4.41
CA SER A 71 -1.97 -5.54 -4.76
C SER A 71 -3.06 -4.94 -3.86
N ALA A 72 -2.81 -4.84 -2.55
CA ALA A 72 -3.73 -4.21 -1.61
C ALA A 72 -3.88 -2.70 -1.90
N LEU A 73 -2.77 -2.00 -2.17
CA LEU A 73 -2.74 -0.56 -2.40
C LEU A 73 -3.39 -0.14 -3.72
N LEU A 74 -3.15 -0.89 -4.80
CA LEU A 74 -3.57 -0.55 -6.15
C LEU A 74 -4.87 -1.22 -6.57
N GLY A 75 -5.21 -2.36 -5.97
CA GLY A 75 -6.37 -3.17 -6.33
C GLY A 75 -6.42 -3.46 -7.83
N LYS A 76 -7.53 -3.04 -8.47
CA LYS A 76 -7.75 -3.24 -9.92
C LYS A 76 -6.69 -2.56 -10.82
N ARG A 77 -5.88 -1.65 -10.29
CA ARG A 77 -4.80 -0.97 -11.04
C ARG A 77 -3.47 -1.71 -10.99
N PHE A 78 -3.32 -2.75 -10.17
CA PHE A 78 -2.07 -3.49 -10.06
C PHE A 78 -1.58 -4.09 -11.41
N PRO A 79 -2.44 -4.67 -12.27
CA PRO A 79 -2.01 -5.15 -13.58
C PRO A 79 -1.49 -4.03 -14.50
N PHE A 80 -2.10 -2.83 -14.45
CA PHE A 80 -1.64 -1.67 -15.21
C PHE A 80 -0.30 -1.16 -14.71
N PHE A 81 -0.10 -1.13 -13.39
CA PHE A 81 1.22 -0.84 -12.80
C PHE A 81 2.28 -1.81 -13.33
N ARG A 82 2.03 -3.13 -13.28
CA ARG A 82 2.98 -4.13 -13.80
C ARG A 82 3.28 -3.94 -15.28
N SER A 83 2.26 -3.69 -16.10
CA SER A 83 2.44 -3.45 -17.54
C SER A 83 3.23 -2.17 -17.82
N ASN A 84 2.99 -1.11 -17.04
CA ASN A 84 3.70 0.16 -17.16
C ASN A 84 5.13 0.10 -16.60
N MET A 85 5.43 -0.86 -15.73
CA MET A 85 6.78 -1.16 -15.23
C MET A 85 7.53 -2.16 -16.13
N TRP A 86 7.18 -2.26 -17.41
CA TRP A 86 7.90 -3.14 -18.36
C TRP A 86 9.24 -2.55 -18.79
N ASN A 87 9.26 -1.26 -19.13
CA ASN A 87 10.49 -0.52 -19.44
C ASN A 87 10.77 0.46 -18.30
N THR A 88 11.74 0.13 -17.45
CA THR A 88 12.01 0.85 -16.20
C THR A 88 13.44 1.33 -16.12
N THR A 89 13.68 2.35 -15.30
CA THR A 89 15.03 2.65 -14.80
C THR A 89 15.51 1.55 -13.85
N VAL A 90 16.79 1.60 -13.48
CA VAL A 90 17.28 0.85 -12.33
C VAL A 90 16.67 1.39 -11.04
N LEU A 91 16.68 0.60 -9.97
CA LEU A 91 16.35 1.11 -8.63
C LEU A 91 17.38 2.14 -8.20
N SER A 92 16.91 3.34 -7.94
CA SER A 92 17.71 4.49 -7.52
C SER A 92 17.38 4.87 -6.09
N ARG A 93 18.32 5.59 -5.44
CA ARG A 93 18.17 6.06 -4.06
C ARG A 93 18.35 7.57 -4.00
N GLN A 94 17.48 8.23 -3.23
CA GLN A 94 17.67 9.61 -2.78
C GLN A 94 17.37 9.69 -1.28
N GLY A 95 18.42 9.85 -0.46
CA GLY A 95 18.28 9.82 0.99
C GLY A 95 17.76 8.47 1.49
N HIS A 96 16.56 8.47 2.09
CA HIS A 96 15.88 7.26 2.58
C HIS A 96 14.82 6.72 1.60
N LEU A 97 14.70 7.35 0.43
CA LEU A 97 13.76 6.95 -0.61
C LEU A 97 14.45 6.04 -1.61
N ILE A 98 13.80 4.93 -1.94
CA ILE A 98 14.14 4.06 -3.06
C ILE A 98 13.04 4.21 -4.10
N TYR A 99 13.41 4.45 -5.36
CA TYR A 99 12.43 4.74 -6.39
C TYR A 99 12.79 4.12 -7.73
N VAL A 100 11.77 3.97 -8.56
CA VAL A 100 11.91 3.56 -9.96
C VAL A 100 10.77 4.17 -10.77
N THR A 101 11.09 4.58 -12.00
CA THR A 101 10.11 5.04 -12.98
C THR A 101 10.01 4.03 -14.11
N GLY A 102 8.82 3.91 -14.70
CA GLY A 102 8.53 2.96 -15.76
C GLY A 102 7.56 3.52 -16.78
N THR A 103 7.70 3.07 -18.02
CA THR A 103 6.76 3.34 -19.12
C THR A 103 6.35 2.07 -19.84
N ARG A 104 5.13 2.08 -20.38
CA ARG A 104 4.70 1.05 -21.33
C ARG A 104 5.20 1.40 -22.74
N VAL A 105 5.75 0.40 -23.44
CA VAL A 105 6.16 0.53 -24.84
C VAL A 105 5.01 0.20 -25.80
N PRO A 106 4.93 0.83 -27.00
CA PRO A 106 5.75 1.96 -27.45
C PRO A 106 5.42 3.25 -26.67
N LEU A 107 6.43 4.10 -26.44
CA LEU A 107 6.44 5.38 -25.69
C LEU A 107 5.08 6.08 -25.58
N GLY A 108 4.22 5.57 -24.70
CA GLY A 108 2.86 6.07 -24.56
C GLY A 108 2.76 7.21 -23.55
N SER A 109 1.53 7.69 -23.37
CA SER A 109 1.11 8.48 -22.22
C SER A 109 0.83 7.62 -20.99
N ASP A 110 1.22 6.34 -20.99
CA ASP A 110 1.06 5.44 -19.85
C ASP A 110 2.40 5.17 -19.18
N GLY A 111 2.40 5.19 -17.87
CA GLY A 111 3.61 5.08 -17.06
C GLY A 111 3.28 4.72 -15.61
N ALA A 112 4.31 4.39 -14.86
CA ALA A 112 4.18 4.13 -13.44
C ALA A 112 5.43 4.60 -12.71
N ILE A 113 5.24 4.98 -11.45
CA ILE A 113 6.31 5.37 -10.55
C ILE A 113 6.08 4.62 -9.25
N PHE A 114 7.15 4.03 -8.73
CA PHE A 114 7.18 3.42 -7.41
C PHE A 114 8.18 4.19 -6.56
N VAL A 115 7.77 4.56 -5.35
CA VAL A 115 8.63 5.18 -4.34
C VAL A 115 8.38 4.47 -3.01
N ALA A 116 9.45 3.99 -2.39
CA ALA A 116 9.46 3.40 -1.05
C ALA A 116 10.29 4.29 -0.13
N ASP A 117 9.77 4.55 1.07
CA ASP A 117 10.47 5.23 2.15
C ASP A 117 10.86 4.22 3.22
N LEU A 118 12.18 4.03 3.40
CA LEU A 118 12.72 3.08 4.37
C LEU A 118 12.60 3.56 5.83
N LYS A 119 12.45 4.86 6.08
CA LYS A 119 12.26 5.40 7.44
C LYS A 119 10.81 5.28 7.90
N ARG A 120 9.89 5.52 6.97
CA ARG A 120 8.44 5.47 7.24
C ARG A 120 7.84 4.10 6.96
N GLU A 121 8.63 3.18 6.39
CA GLU A 121 8.21 1.84 5.99
C GLU A 121 6.93 1.89 5.13
N ALA A 122 6.92 2.79 4.15
CA ALA A 122 5.74 3.14 3.37
C ALA A 122 6.01 3.26 1.87
N VAL A 123 4.96 3.01 1.09
CA VAL A 123 5.00 3.03 -0.37
C VAL A 123 4.03 4.06 -0.94
N TRP A 124 4.50 4.76 -1.97
CA TRP A 124 3.72 5.61 -2.86
C TRP A 124 3.88 5.12 -4.28
N VAL A 125 2.76 5.10 -5.00
CA VAL A 125 2.71 4.70 -6.39
C VAL A 125 1.88 5.69 -7.17
N TRP A 126 2.42 6.12 -8.30
CA TRP A 126 1.66 6.85 -9.31
C TRP A 126 1.47 5.95 -10.51
N VAL A 127 0.23 5.77 -10.94
CA VAL A 127 -0.11 5.02 -12.17
C VAL A 127 -0.73 5.99 -13.15
N MET A 128 -0.14 6.09 -14.33
CA MET A 128 -0.61 6.93 -15.43
C MET A 128 -1.30 6.05 -16.46
N ILE A 129 -2.58 6.32 -16.72
CA ILE A 129 -3.41 5.54 -17.64
C ILE A 129 -4.27 6.51 -18.45
N SER A 130 -4.14 6.47 -19.78
CA SER A 130 -4.96 7.23 -20.72
C SER A 130 -4.99 8.73 -20.40
N GLY A 131 -3.82 9.31 -20.14
CA GLY A 131 -3.68 10.75 -19.83
C GLY A 131 -4.16 11.15 -18.43
N ARG A 132 -4.50 10.19 -17.55
CA ARG A 132 -4.86 10.45 -16.15
C ARG A 132 -3.79 9.92 -15.20
N LEU A 133 -3.50 10.69 -14.16
CA LEU A 133 -2.60 10.31 -13.06
C LEU A 133 -3.43 9.81 -11.87
N PHE A 134 -3.14 8.61 -11.40
CA PHE A 134 -3.72 8.02 -10.20
C PHE A 134 -2.64 7.89 -9.14
N GLU A 135 -2.77 8.63 -8.04
CA GLU A 135 -1.89 8.51 -6.88
C GLU A 135 -2.45 7.51 -5.88
N HIS A 136 -1.59 6.63 -5.39
CA HIS A 136 -1.86 5.66 -4.35
C HIS A 136 -0.78 5.74 -3.28
N ARG A 137 -1.19 5.73 -2.01
CA ARG A 137 -0.29 5.85 -0.86
C ARG A 137 -0.76 5.03 0.32
N GLU A 138 0.17 4.40 1.02
CA GLU A 138 -0.12 3.71 2.28
C GLU A 138 -0.24 4.68 3.46
N GLN A 139 0.40 5.85 3.38
CA GLN A 139 0.35 6.88 4.41
C GLN A 139 -0.10 8.23 3.83
N PRO A 140 -0.80 9.07 4.62
CA PRO A 140 -1.37 10.32 4.12
C PRO A 140 -0.33 11.39 3.81
N ALA A 141 0.77 11.46 4.57
CA ALA A 141 1.81 12.46 4.35
C ALA A 141 2.66 12.10 3.12
N GLN A 142 2.79 13.04 2.19
CA GLN A 142 3.54 12.88 0.95
C GLN A 142 5.06 12.94 1.22
N PRO A 143 5.88 12.07 0.61
CA PRO A 143 7.33 12.15 0.74
C PRO A 143 7.85 13.32 -0.11
N GLU A 144 9.01 13.84 0.27
CA GLU A 144 9.74 14.77 -0.61
C GLU A 144 10.18 14.01 -1.87
N LEU A 145 9.59 14.36 -3.01
CA LEU A 145 9.82 13.60 -4.24
C LEU A 145 11.27 13.73 -4.71
N PRO A 146 11.90 12.62 -5.13
CA PRO A 146 13.16 12.68 -5.84
C PRO A 146 13.06 13.57 -7.08
N ALA A 147 14.12 14.32 -7.40
CA ALA A 147 14.10 15.27 -8.52
C ALA A 147 13.75 14.60 -9.86
N GLU A 148 14.25 13.38 -10.07
CA GLU A 148 13.96 12.56 -11.23
C GLU A 148 12.48 12.15 -11.32
N VAL A 149 11.87 11.84 -10.17
CA VAL A 149 10.44 11.50 -10.09
C VAL A 149 9.59 12.72 -10.41
N ALA A 150 9.93 13.89 -9.85
CA ALA A 150 9.24 15.14 -10.16
C ALA A 150 9.33 15.48 -11.66
N LEU A 151 10.53 15.39 -12.23
CA LEU A 151 10.76 15.62 -13.66
C LEU A 151 9.98 14.63 -14.54
N PHE A 152 9.91 13.35 -14.16
CA PHE A 152 9.14 12.35 -14.88
C PHE A 152 7.65 12.71 -14.94
N ILE A 153 7.08 13.10 -13.79
CA ILE A 153 5.68 13.52 -13.69
C ILE A 153 5.43 14.76 -14.57
N ASP A 154 6.32 15.74 -14.54
CA ASP A 154 6.15 16.97 -15.32
C ASP A 154 6.28 16.73 -16.83
N ASN A 155 7.25 15.93 -17.25
CA ASN A 155 7.38 15.50 -18.65
C ASN A 155 6.14 14.74 -19.13
N TRP A 156 5.55 13.92 -18.26
CA TRP A 156 4.30 13.23 -18.58
C TRP A 156 3.11 14.20 -18.68
N ARG A 157 2.99 15.17 -17.76
CA ARG A 157 1.93 16.21 -17.79
C ARG A 157 2.05 17.10 -19.02
N ALA A 158 3.26 17.41 -19.46
CA ALA A 158 3.48 18.17 -20.69
C ALA A 158 2.96 17.39 -21.90
N ARG A 159 3.36 16.12 -22.06
CA ARG A 159 2.95 15.27 -23.18
C ARG A 159 1.44 14.99 -23.22
N SER A 160 0.83 14.72 -22.06
CA SER A 160 -0.62 14.44 -21.97
C SER A 160 -1.48 15.66 -22.35
N ARG A 161 -1.03 16.88 -22.03
CA ARG A 161 -1.69 18.12 -22.48
C ARG A 161 -1.58 18.31 -23.99
N SER A 162 -0.39 18.13 -24.57
CA SER A 162 -0.19 18.25 -26.02
C SER A 162 -1.00 17.23 -26.81
N ALA A 163 -1.16 16.01 -26.30
CA ALA A 163 -2.00 14.98 -26.91
C ALA A 163 -3.51 15.28 -26.82
N SER A 164 -3.93 16.16 -25.91
CA SER A 164 -5.34 16.54 -25.71
C SER A 164 -5.75 17.80 -26.47
N ALA A 165 -4.82 18.48 -27.15
CA ALA A 165 -5.13 19.65 -27.98
C ALA A 165 -5.70 19.18 -29.34
N PRO A 166 -6.97 19.49 -29.68
CA PRO A 166 -7.54 19.10 -30.96
C PRO A 166 -7.01 20.02 -32.07
N GLY A 167 -6.44 19.42 -33.11
CA GLY A 167 -6.33 20.02 -34.45
C GLY A 167 -5.49 21.29 -34.56
N LEU A 168 -4.18 21.13 -34.74
CA LEU A 168 -3.47 21.97 -35.71
C LEU A 168 -3.35 21.17 -37.00
N SER A 169 -4.44 21.15 -37.75
CA SER A 169 -4.41 20.84 -39.17
C SER A 169 -3.48 21.86 -39.81
N TYR A 170 -2.29 21.45 -40.23
CA TYR A 170 -1.52 22.20 -41.20
C TYR A 170 -2.34 22.20 -42.50
N GLN A 171 -3.00 23.32 -42.77
CA GLN A 171 -3.42 23.73 -44.11
C GLN A 171 -2.26 24.51 -44.74
#